data_AF-A0A7S0MEN4-F1
#
_entry.id   AF-A0A7S0MEN4-F1
#
_cell.length_a   1.000
_cell.length_b   1.000
_cell.length_c   1.000
_cell.angle_alpha   90.00
_cell.angle_beta   90.00
_cell.angle_gamma   90.00
#
_symmetry.space_group_name_H-M   'P 1'
#
loop_
_entity.id
_entity.type
_entity.pdbx_description
1 polymer ?
#
loop_
_entity_poly.entity_id
_entity_poly.type
_entity_poly.pdbx_seq_one_letter_code
_entity_poly.pdbx_strand_id
1 'polypeptide(L)'
;STAEGQALFIRAPLLYLSPGFWALRQSSAYPCDNNSVTVSVTFNVPLYAFCTPVVTVAGLAGSLTTDGTLPLTTRTVPAGSLNPDLSVNSWARTSGILTFTVTGTNDVLGASPGTGDTVLAVDIPLINPAAPQESRSVSISASISGFAVTNTLVTSPSAGLTNTSVNATTTYSGIPPVSPTAPANDYYLWTALSTGPLSYPQPVGWAQFPLFVMPARLYTWIAQSSPFPCDSNQITIALMSTIPLLPRCTPSITISGLAGTSTSADSRNISFLGGGTASSVFNLAGSNVTAQWGGSTGVLSFSLTTVLTSFSAGSSTNVIDKILFRIAVNNPSSPDSARNLCPGGVCNDFLPTSVMATLSLVSSVGSSSASDSNRPLYGSGTPSLYGYDASGSSFAVAVSVFDSARSSNLISVNRGDALPLNLRSVTINATVTQSTSNPCALNTLTVTFATSSPLLLSCTTPTTLTFSGLANSVTASNTTLSVTSSVFNSAGVWDNAGTLILTPAAIVVAGTSYTVTFALMNRQAAQSARTVSILAAPFNSQAAVVTSAPENSGPLFVSPINWT
;
A
#
# COMPACT_ATOMS: atom_id res chain seq x y z
N SER A 1 -38.97 -50.91 -14.93
CA SER A 1 -40.39 -50.75 -14.53
C SER A 1 -41.27 -51.43 -15.59
N THR A 2 -42.50 -51.84 -15.30
CA THR A 2 -43.37 -52.58 -16.25
C THR A 2 -43.73 -51.81 -17.54
N ALA A 3 -43.41 -50.51 -17.61
CA ALA A 3 -43.62 -49.66 -18.78
C ALA A 3 -42.55 -49.83 -19.88
N GLU A 4 -41.34 -50.30 -19.54
CA GLU A 4 -40.22 -50.44 -20.50
C GLU A 4 -40.45 -51.51 -21.57
N GLY A 5 -41.42 -52.41 -21.36
CA GLY A 5 -41.80 -53.45 -22.33
C GLY A 5 -42.92 -53.04 -23.31
N GLN A 6 -43.43 -51.81 -23.25
CA GLN A 6 -44.48 -51.33 -24.15
C GLN A 6 -43.89 -50.86 -25.49
N ALA A 7 -44.61 -51.11 -26.59
CA ALA A 7 -44.21 -50.63 -27.91
C ALA A 7 -44.11 -49.10 -27.92
N LEU A 8 -43.01 -48.58 -28.48
CA LEU A 8 -42.73 -47.14 -28.61
C LEU A 8 -42.60 -46.37 -27.27
N PHE A 9 -42.35 -47.06 -26.16
CA PHE A 9 -42.03 -46.38 -24.91
C PHE A 9 -40.68 -45.64 -25.03
N ILE A 10 -40.71 -44.32 -24.79
CA ILE A 10 -39.53 -43.45 -24.77
C ILE A 10 -39.36 -42.94 -23.35
N ARG A 11 -38.19 -43.17 -22.75
CA ARG A 11 -37.85 -42.60 -21.43
C ARG A 11 -37.63 -41.10 -21.57
N ALA A 12 -38.28 -40.31 -20.71
CA ALA A 12 -38.00 -38.89 -20.62
C ALA A 12 -36.57 -38.66 -20.12
N PRO A 13 -35.81 -37.75 -20.75
CA PRO A 13 -34.50 -37.38 -20.25
C PRO A 13 -34.62 -36.69 -18.90
N LEU A 14 -33.68 -36.98 -18.01
CA LEU A 14 -33.48 -36.36 -16.72
C LEU A 14 -32.00 -36.01 -16.60
N LEU A 15 -31.74 -34.79 -16.15
CA LEU A 15 -30.43 -34.22 -15.93
C LEU A 15 -30.20 -34.13 -14.42
N TYR A 16 -29.13 -34.74 -13.95
CA TYR A 16 -28.67 -34.66 -12.57
C TYR A 16 -27.29 -34.03 -12.50
N LEU A 17 -27.06 -33.30 -11.43
CA LEU A 17 -25.70 -32.96 -11.02
C LEU A 17 -25.13 -34.15 -10.26
N SER A 18 -23.94 -34.60 -10.65
CA SER A 18 -23.35 -35.82 -10.09
C SER A 18 -23.05 -35.66 -8.59
N PRO A 19 -23.73 -36.40 -7.69
CA PRO A 19 -23.42 -36.37 -6.27
C PRO A 19 -22.16 -37.21 -6.02
N GLY A 20 -21.05 -36.56 -5.68
CA GLY A 20 -19.76 -37.23 -5.38
C GLY A 20 -18.61 -36.80 -6.27
N PHE A 21 -18.89 -36.42 -7.51
CA PHE A 21 -17.99 -35.63 -8.35
C PHE A 21 -18.43 -34.19 -8.28
N TRP A 22 -17.89 -33.44 -7.31
CA TRP A 22 -17.92 -31.98 -7.22
C TRP A 22 -18.67 -31.31 -8.40
N ALA A 23 -19.99 -31.13 -8.25
CA ALA A 23 -20.88 -30.76 -9.35
C ALA A 23 -20.44 -29.49 -10.09
N LEU A 24 -19.79 -28.59 -9.37
CA LEU A 24 -19.16 -27.37 -9.86
C LEU A 24 -17.77 -27.26 -9.25
N ARG A 25 -16.78 -26.91 -10.08
CA ARG A 25 -15.50 -26.39 -9.60
C ARG A 25 -15.02 -25.18 -10.40
N GLN A 26 -14.12 -24.41 -9.82
CA GLN A 26 -13.32 -23.41 -10.51
C GLN A 26 -11.83 -23.60 -10.22
N SER A 27 -10.97 -23.24 -11.18
CA SER A 27 -9.51 -23.43 -11.07
C SER A 27 -8.77 -22.23 -10.49
N SER A 28 -9.38 -21.05 -10.45
CA SER A 28 -8.80 -19.84 -9.85
C SER A 28 -9.86 -18.90 -9.29
N ALA A 29 -9.59 -18.36 -8.10
CA ALA A 29 -10.40 -17.30 -7.48
C ALA A 29 -9.72 -15.92 -7.56
N TYR A 30 -8.63 -15.80 -8.32
CA TYR A 30 -7.86 -14.54 -8.42
C TYR A 30 -8.47 -13.60 -9.46
N PRO A 31 -8.51 -12.28 -9.20
CA PRO A 31 -8.97 -11.29 -10.16
C PRO A 31 -8.19 -11.32 -11.48
N CYS A 32 -8.89 -11.17 -12.60
CA CYS A 32 -8.33 -11.20 -13.95
C CYS A 32 -7.49 -12.43 -14.27
N ASP A 33 -7.61 -13.53 -13.54
CA ASP A 33 -6.88 -14.76 -13.83
C ASP A 33 -7.65 -15.65 -14.80
N ASN A 34 -6.94 -16.57 -15.46
CA ASN A 34 -7.59 -17.63 -16.22
C ASN A 34 -8.26 -18.58 -15.23
N ASN A 35 -9.54 -18.83 -15.45
CA ASN A 35 -10.35 -19.65 -14.59
C ASN A 35 -11.12 -20.69 -15.40
N SER A 36 -10.87 -21.96 -15.17
CA SER A 36 -11.69 -23.04 -15.72
C SER A 36 -12.84 -23.31 -14.77
N VAL A 37 -14.08 -23.01 -15.19
CA VAL A 37 -15.28 -23.40 -14.45
C VAL A 37 -15.75 -24.73 -15.00
N THR A 38 -15.60 -25.76 -14.19
CA THR A 38 -15.98 -27.11 -14.54
C THR A 38 -17.37 -27.44 -14.04
N VAL A 39 -18.19 -28.00 -14.91
CA VAL A 39 -19.56 -28.44 -14.62
C VAL A 39 -19.63 -29.96 -14.82
N SER A 40 -20.08 -30.71 -13.81
CA SER A 40 -20.22 -32.17 -13.87
C SER A 40 -21.70 -32.58 -13.91
N VAL A 41 -22.13 -33.17 -15.02
CA VAL A 41 -23.51 -33.59 -15.28
C VAL A 41 -23.63 -35.08 -15.55
N THR A 42 -24.78 -35.64 -15.21
CA THR A 42 -25.16 -37.03 -15.49
C THR A 42 -26.57 -37.03 -16.08
N PHE A 43 -26.79 -37.86 -17.10
CA PHE A 43 -28.10 -38.05 -17.71
C PHE A 43 -28.62 -39.46 -17.43
N ASN A 44 -29.93 -39.62 -17.20
CA ASN A 44 -30.56 -40.93 -17.04
C ASN A 44 -30.70 -41.73 -18.35
N VAL A 45 -30.54 -41.06 -19.49
CA VAL A 45 -30.63 -41.60 -20.84
C VAL A 45 -29.55 -40.96 -21.71
N PRO A 46 -29.01 -41.68 -22.71
CA PRO A 46 -28.11 -41.09 -23.70
C PRO A 46 -28.84 -40.04 -24.55
N LEU A 47 -28.20 -38.89 -24.79
CA LEU A 47 -28.64 -37.89 -25.77
C LEU A 47 -27.79 -37.99 -27.03
N TYR A 48 -28.42 -38.37 -28.15
CA TYR A 48 -27.77 -38.50 -29.45
C TYR A 48 -27.75 -37.17 -30.21
N ALA A 49 -26.68 -36.80 -30.92
CA ALA A 49 -26.68 -35.52 -31.68
C ALA A 49 -27.61 -35.52 -32.88
N PHE A 50 -28.09 -36.67 -33.36
CA PHE A 50 -29.22 -36.68 -34.29
C PHE A 50 -30.43 -35.89 -33.76
N CYS A 51 -30.66 -35.91 -32.45
CA CYS A 51 -31.73 -35.14 -31.81
C CYS A 51 -31.35 -33.68 -31.55
N THR A 52 -30.16 -33.26 -31.98
CA THR A 52 -29.56 -31.91 -31.83
C THR A 52 -29.77 -31.32 -30.44
N PRO A 53 -29.29 -31.98 -29.37
CA PRO A 53 -29.45 -31.50 -28.03
C PRO A 53 -28.64 -30.23 -27.80
N VAL A 54 -29.29 -29.21 -27.22
CA VAL A 54 -28.66 -27.96 -26.82
C VAL A 54 -28.54 -27.94 -25.31
N VAL A 55 -27.31 -27.88 -24.80
CA VAL A 55 -27.03 -27.66 -23.38
C VAL A 55 -26.77 -26.18 -23.18
N THR A 56 -27.47 -25.60 -22.21
CA THR A 56 -27.34 -24.21 -21.79
C THR A 56 -26.81 -24.17 -20.36
N VAL A 57 -25.72 -23.45 -20.15
CA VAL A 57 -25.17 -23.13 -18.83
C VAL A 57 -25.36 -21.64 -18.61
N ALA A 58 -26.09 -21.28 -17.55
CA ALA A 58 -26.38 -19.89 -17.21
C ALA A 58 -25.94 -19.58 -15.77
N GLY A 59 -25.79 -18.28 -15.47
CA GLY A 59 -25.33 -17.80 -14.17
C GLY A 59 -23.84 -17.43 -14.12
N LEU A 60 -23.13 -17.49 -15.26
CA LEU A 60 -21.70 -17.19 -15.36
C LEU A 60 -21.40 -15.72 -15.73
N ALA A 61 -22.32 -14.82 -15.40
CA ALA A 61 -22.20 -13.40 -15.73
C ALA A 61 -21.12 -12.74 -14.86
N GLY A 62 -20.44 -11.74 -15.42
CA GLY A 62 -19.32 -11.04 -14.75
C GLY A 62 -17.93 -11.48 -15.21
N SER A 63 -17.81 -12.57 -15.97
CA SER A 63 -16.57 -12.96 -16.64
C SER A 63 -16.03 -11.86 -17.57
N LEU A 64 -14.71 -11.75 -17.71
CA LEU A 64 -14.04 -10.90 -18.70
C LEU A 64 -13.88 -11.58 -20.07
N THR A 65 -14.25 -12.86 -20.20
CA THR A 65 -14.15 -13.58 -21.47
C THR A 65 -15.03 -12.94 -22.52
N THR A 66 -14.43 -12.52 -23.64
CA THR A 66 -15.12 -11.91 -24.78
C THR A 66 -16.16 -12.86 -25.38
N ASP A 67 -17.22 -12.31 -25.96
CA ASP A 67 -18.22 -13.07 -26.71
C ASP A 67 -17.57 -13.89 -27.83
N GLY A 68 -18.14 -15.06 -28.15
CA GLY A 68 -17.67 -15.89 -29.25
C GLY A 68 -17.68 -17.38 -28.95
N THR A 69 -16.78 -18.13 -29.59
CA THR A 69 -16.59 -19.56 -29.35
C THR A 69 -15.61 -19.77 -28.20
N LEU A 70 -15.87 -20.79 -27.36
CA LEU A 70 -14.97 -21.20 -26.27
C LEU A 70 -14.42 -22.60 -26.56
N PRO A 71 -13.11 -22.85 -26.33
CA PRO A 71 -12.56 -24.19 -26.43
C PRO A 71 -12.93 -25.00 -25.18
N LEU A 72 -14.07 -25.67 -25.22
CA LEU A 72 -14.50 -26.55 -24.13
C LEU A 72 -13.61 -27.79 -24.08
N THR A 73 -13.20 -28.19 -22.88
CA THR A 73 -12.58 -29.51 -22.66
C THR A 73 -13.52 -30.42 -21.89
N THR A 74 -13.64 -31.67 -22.32
CA THR A 74 -14.53 -32.67 -21.71
C THR A 74 -13.75 -33.77 -21.04
N ARG A 75 -14.27 -34.27 -19.92
CA ARG A 75 -13.78 -35.48 -19.26
C ARG A 75 -14.93 -36.36 -18.82
N THR A 76 -14.93 -37.60 -19.26
CA THR A 76 -15.89 -38.62 -18.81
C THR A 76 -15.33 -39.44 -17.66
N VAL A 77 -16.22 -39.89 -16.77
CA VAL A 77 -15.90 -40.82 -15.68
C VAL A 77 -16.87 -42.01 -15.76
N PRO A 78 -16.38 -43.28 -15.73
CA PRO A 78 -15.00 -43.73 -15.51
C PRO A 78 -14.03 -43.34 -16.65
N ALA A 79 -12.74 -43.17 -16.31
CA ALA A 79 -11.72 -42.88 -17.31
C ALA A 79 -11.61 -44.04 -18.31
N GLY A 80 -11.76 -43.75 -19.61
CA GLY A 80 -11.79 -44.75 -20.69
C GLY A 80 -13.08 -44.75 -21.51
N SER A 81 -14.13 -44.04 -21.07
CA SER A 81 -15.28 -43.72 -21.92
C SER A 81 -14.89 -42.70 -23.00
N LEU A 82 -15.52 -42.80 -24.19
CA LEU A 82 -15.31 -41.83 -25.26
C LEU A 82 -15.87 -40.47 -24.83
N ASN A 83 -15.06 -39.43 -24.97
CA ASN A 83 -15.52 -38.07 -24.74
C ASN A 83 -16.39 -37.62 -25.94
N PRO A 84 -17.56 -37.02 -25.68
CA PRO A 84 -18.39 -36.46 -26.75
C PRO A 84 -17.67 -35.25 -27.37
N ASP A 85 -17.78 -35.10 -28.69
CA ASP A 85 -17.29 -33.90 -29.36
C ASP A 85 -18.32 -32.78 -29.15
N LEU A 86 -17.92 -31.70 -28.50
CA LEU A 86 -18.80 -30.55 -28.23
C LEU A 86 -18.49 -29.40 -29.18
N SER A 87 -19.53 -28.77 -29.71
CA SER A 87 -19.43 -27.49 -30.44
C SER A 87 -20.13 -26.39 -29.65
N VAL A 88 -19.41 -25.30 -29.37
CA VAL A 88 -20.03 -24.10 -28.79
C VAL A 88 -20.90 -23.40 -29.82
N ASN A 89 -22.16 -23.18 -29.47
CA ASN A 89 -23.11 -22.43 -30.29
C ASN A 89 -22.96 -20.94 -30.02
N SER A 90 -22.93 -20.56 -28.74
CA SER A 90 -22.72 -19.17 -28.33
C SER A 90 -22.22 -19.07 -26.90
N TRP A 91 -21.31 -18.13 -26.67
CA TRP A 91 -21.03 -17.57 -25.35
C TRP A 91 -21.35 -16.07 -25.38
N ALA A 92 -22.17 -15.64 -24.42
CA ALA A 92 -22.51 -14.23 -24.23
C ALA A 92 -22.03 -13.76 -22.85
N ARG A 93 -21.02 -12.89 -22.85
CA ARG A 93 -20.37 -12.34 -21.65
C ARG A 93 -21.33 -11.59 -20.75
N THR A 94 -22.18 -10.74 -21.33
CA THR A 94 -23.08 -9.84 -20.59
C THR A 94 -24.14 -10.63 -19.82
N SER A 95 -24.74 -11.65 -20.44
CA SER A 95 -25.74 -12.51 -19.81
C SER A 95 -25.11 -13.66 -19.02
N GLY A 96 -23.86 -14.03 -19.31
CA GLY A 96 -23.19 -15.17 -18.69
C GLY A 96 -23.81 -16.51 -19.08
N ILE A 97 -24.27 -16.60 -20.34
CA ILE A 97 -24.93 -17.79 -20.88
C ILE A 97 -24.04 -18.42 -21.94
N LEU A 98 -23.73 -19.69 -21.74
CA LEU A 98 -23.06 -20.57 -22.69
C LEU A 98 -24.08 -21.56 -23.25
N THR A 99 -24.12 -21.73 -24.57
CA THR A 99 -24.85 -22.82 -25.22
C THR A 99 -23.91 -23.65 -26.08
N PHE A 100 -24.05 -24.97 -26.02
CA PHE A 100 -23.27 -25.90 -26.83
C PHE A 100 -24.11 -27.11 -27.23
N THR A 101 -23.73 -27.73 -28.34
CA THR A 101 -24.33 -28.97 -28.86
C THR A 101 -23.29 -30.08 -28.93
N VAL A 102 -23.81 -31.30 -29.03
CA VAL A 102 -23.02 -32.50 -29.35
C VAL A 102 -22.83 -32.55 -30.85
N THR A 103 -21.66 -32.96 -31.28
CA THR A 103 -21.28 -33.11 -32.68
C THR A 103 -20.39 -34.34 -32.84
N GLY A 104 -19.98 -34.64 -34.07
CA GLY A 104 -18.92 -35.60 -34.34
C GLY A 104 -19.35 -37.07 -34.32
N THR A 105 -18.35 -37.96 -34.29
CA THR A 105 -18.55 -39.43 -34.36
C THR A 105 -18.80 -40.05 -32.99
N ASN A 106 -18.43 -39.37 -31.90
CA ASN A 106 -18.75 -39.74 -30.52
C ASN A 106 -20.09 -39.11 -30.11
N ASP A 107 -21.14 -39.59 -30.76
CA ASP A 107 -22.44 -38.92 -30.89
C ASP A 107 -23.37 -39.07 -29.67
N VAL A 108 -22.85 -39.19 -28.44
CA VAL A 108 -23.68 -39.50 -27.26
C VAL A 108 -23.24 -38.70 -26.03
N LEU A 109 -24.17 -37.94 -25.43
CA LEU A 109 -24.02 -37.44 -24.05
C LEU A 109 -24.70 -38.37 -23.05
N GLY A 110 -23.98 -38.78 -22.01
CA GLY A 110 -24.55 -39.57 -20.91
C GLY A 110 -24.29 -41.07 -21.03
N ALA A 111 -25.01 -41.87 -20.23
CA ALA A 111 -24.77 -43.31 -20.08
C ALA A 111 -24.97 -44.05 -21.41
N SER A 112 -23.91 -44.71 -21.87
CA SER A 112 -24.03 -45.75 -22.90
C SER A 112 -24.84 -46.92 -22.30
N PRO A 113 -25.75 -47.56 -23.06
CA PRO A 113 -26.53 -48.68 -22.55
C PRO A 113 -25.61 -49.79 -21.99
N GLY A 114 -25.66 -50.02 -20.67
CA GLY A 114 -24.96 -51.14 -20.00
C GLY A 114 -23.74 -50.77 -19.15
N THR A 115 -23.25 -49.52 -19.22
CA THR A 115 -22.20 -49.00 -18.31
C THR A 115 -22.84 -47.95 -17.41
N GLY A 116 -22.80 -48.13 -16.09
CA GLY A 116 -23.47 -47.25 -15.12
C GLY A 116 -23.16 -45.76 -15.29
N ASP A 117 -23.94 -44.91 -14.60
CA ASP A 117 -23.94 -43.44 -14.62
C ASP A 117 -22.60 -42.79 -15.06
N THR A 118 -22.43 -42.50 -16.35
CA THR A 118 -21.27 -41.73 -16.83
C THR A 118 -21.44 -40.27 -16.45
N VAL A 119 -20.42 -39.73 -15.79
CA VAL A 119 -20.35 -38.30 -15.46
C VAL A 119 -19.59 -37.60 -16.57
N LEU A 120 -20.22 -36.57 -17.16
CA LEU A 120 -19.58 -35.66 -18.10
C LEU A 120 -19.16 -34.40 -17.33
N ALA A 121 -17.86 -34.20 -17.18
CA ALA A 121 -17.29 -32.93 -16.75
C ALA A 121 -16.96 -32.07 -17.97
N VAL A 122 -17.47 -30.85 -18.01
CA VAL A 122 -17.18 -29.84 -19.04
C VAL A 122 -16.44 -28.69 -18.39
N ASP A 123 -15.21 -28.46 -18.80
CA ASP A 123 -14.38 -27.34 -18.41
C ASP A 123 -14.64 -26.15 -19.32
N ILE A 124 -15.13 -25.06 -18.74
CA ILE A 124 -15.45 -23.82 -19.43
C ILE A 124 -14.32 -22.81 -19.14
N PRO A 125 -13.46 -22.48 -20.12
CA PRO A 125 -12.39 -21.52 -19.91
C PRO A 125 -12.97 -20.10 -19.85
N LEU A 126 -12.87 -19.49 -18.67
CA LEU A 126 -13.30 -18.12 -18.38
C LEU A 126 -12.13 -17.26 -17.89
N ILE A 127 -12.34 -15.95 -17.88
CA ILE A 127 -11.44 -14.97 -17.28
C ILE A 127 -12.20 -14.31 -16.14
N ASN A 128 -11.64 -14.34 -14.94
CA ASN A 128 -12.27 -13.72 -13.78
C ASN A 128 -12.37 -12.19 -13.94
N PRO A 129 -13.43 -11.52 -13.44
CA PRO A 129 -13.46 -10.07 -13.31
C PRO A 129 -12.32 -9.53 -12.44
N ALA A 130 -12.06 -8.23 -12.60
CA ALA A 130 -11.12 -7.51 -11.74
C ALA A 130 -11.73 -7.17 -10.37
N ALA A 131 -13.04 -6.93 -10.35
CA ALA A 131 -13.76 -6.65 -9.12
C ALA A 131 -13.97 -7.94 -8.30
N PRO A 132 -13.95 -7.84 -6.95
CA PRO A 132 -14.44 -8.93 -6.13
C PRO A 132 -15.87 -9.27 -6.53
N GLN A 133 -16.17 -10.55 -6.61
CA GLN A 133 -17.53 -11.02 -6.84
C GLN A 133 -17.82 -12.22 -5.97
N GLU A 134 -19.00 -12.20 -5.36
CA GLU A 134 -19.58 -13.39 -4.76
C GLU A 134 -19.96 -14.39 -5.85
N SER A 135 -19.97 -15.67 -5.50
CA SER A 135 -20.43 -16.71 -6.43
C SER A 135 -21.92 -16.56 -6.70
N ARG A 136 -22.32 -16.80 -7.94
CA ARG A 136 -23.71 -16.80 -8.36
C ARG A 136 -24.20 -18.22 -8.57
N SER A 137 -25.50 -18.43 -8.38
CA SER A 137 -26.12 -19.72 -8.69
C SER A 137 -25.97 -20.06 -10.17
N VAL A 138 -25.48 -21.25 -10.46
CA VAL A 138 -25.35 -21.77 -11.82
C VAL A 138 -26.50 -22.73 -12.09
N SER A 139 -27.17 -22.52 -13.23
CA SER A 139 -28.22 -23.39 -13.73
C SER A 139 -27.79 -24.03 -15.05
N ILE A 140 -28.02 -25.32 -15.17
CA ILE A 140 -27.76 -26.06 -16.41
C ILE A 140 -29.09 -26.62 -16.90
N SER A 141 -29.38 -26.40 -18.17
CA SER A 141 -30.56 -26.94 -18.83
C SER A 141 -30.19 -27.62 -20.13
N ALA A 142 -30.81 -28.75 -20.43
CA ALA A 142 -30.70 -29.39 -21.75
C ALA A 142 -32.05 -29.36 -22.46
N SER A 143 -32.07 -29.07 -23.76
CA SER A 143 -33.24 -29.16 -24.64
C SER A 143 -32.91 -29.97 -25.89
N ILE A 144 -33.93 -30.53 -26.53
CA ILE A 144 -33.81 -31.42 -27.69
C ILE A 144 -34.79 -30.93 -28.77
N SER A 145 -34.36 -30.85 -30.03
CA SER A 145 -35.25 -30.39 -31.10
C SER A 145 -36.25 -31.49 -31.52
N GLY A 146 -37.46 -31.10 -31.92
CA GLY A 146 -38.49 -32.03 -32.42
C GLY A 146 -39.53 -32.51 -31.40
N PHE A 147 -39.50 -32.02 -30.15
CA PHE A 147 -40.50 -32.32 -29.11
C PHE A 147 -41.27 -31.04 -28.73
N ALA A 148 -42.57 -30.96 -29.05
CA ALA A 148 -43.43 -29.80 -28.78
C ALA A 148 -43.92 -29.76 -27.32
N VAL A 149 -43.96 -28.57 -26.73
CA VAL A 149 -44.13 -28.33 -25.27
C VAL A 149 -45.58 -28.09 -24.86
N THR A 150 -45.99 -28.65 -23.72
CA THR A 150 -46.94 -27.99 -22.80
C THR A 150 -46.28 -27.95 -21.42
N ASN A 151 -46.03 -26.74 -20.91
CA ASN A 151 -45.18 -26.49 -19.75
C ASN A 151 -45.96 -26.77 -18.45
N THR A 152 -45.49 -27.64 -17.57
CA THR A 152 -45.97 -27.68 -16.17
C THR A 152 -44.83 -28.10 -15.23
N LEU A 153 -44.46 -27.21 -14.32
CA LEU A 153 -43.51 -27.47 -13.24
C LEU A 153 -44.08 -28.55 -12.32
N VAL A 154 -43.36 -29.66 -12.09
CA VAL A 154 -43.74 -30.65 -11.07
C VAL A 154 -42.57 -30.94 -10.14
N THR A 155 -42.75 -30.57 -8.88
CA THR A 155 -41.97 -30.96 -7.71
C THR A 155 -42.50 -32.29 -7.15
N SER A 156 -42.26 -33.42 -7.83
CA SER A 156 -42.35 -34.77 -7.21
C SER A 156 -41.97 -35.90 -8.18
N PRO A 157 -41.25 -36.94 -7.73
CA PRO A 157 -40.77 -38.02 -8.58
C PRO A 157 -41.76 -39.20 -8.63
N SER A 158 -42.89 -39.08 -9.35
CA SER A 158 -43.74 -40.27 -9.59
C SER A 158 -44.77 -40.16 -10.73
N ALA A 159 -44.56 -39.32 -11.74
CA ALA A 159 -45.40 -39.35 -12.94
C ALA A 159 -44.54 -39.17 -14.19
N GLY A 160 -44.72 -40.04 -15.19
CA GLY A 160 -44.10 -39.90 -16.49
C GLY A 160 -44.53 -38.58 -17.12
N LEU A 161 -43.58 -37.65 -17.26
CA LEU A 161 -43.79 -36.36 -17.89
C LEU A 161 -42.86 -36.25 -19.09
N THR A 162 -43.46 -35.90 -20.24
CA THR A 162 -42.81 -35.54 -21.50
C THR A 162 -42.17 -34.15 -21.38
N ASN A 163 -41.18 -34.00 -20.51
CA ASN A 163 -40.48 -32.73 -20.33
C ASN A 163 -39.39 -32.56 -21.40
N THR A 164 -39.47 -31.47 -22.15
CA THR A 164 -38.59 -31.14 -23.29
C THR A 164 -37.39 -30.26 -22.91
N SER A 165 -37.38 -29.79 -21.66
CA SER A 165 -36.23 -29.15 -21.02
C SER A 165 -36.07 -29.70 -19.61
N VAL A 166 -34.84 -30.06 -19.24
CA VAL A 166 -34.53 -30.50 -17.87
C VAL A 166 -33.52 -29.55 -17.28
N ASN A 167 -33.86 -28.97 -16.13
CA ASN A 167 -33.02 -28.00 -15.43
C ASN A 167 -32.45 -28.65 -14.18
N ALA A 168 -31.14 -28.54 -13.99
CA ALA A 168 -30.47 -28.79 -12.73
C ALA A 168 -29.88 -27.47 -12.22
N THR A 169 -30.09 -27.16 -10.95
CA THR A 169 -29.54 -25.95 -10.31
C THR A 169 -28.85 -26.36 -9.02
N THR A 170 -27.66 -25.81 -8.79
CA THR A 170 -26.95 -25.92 -7.51
C THR A 170 -26.76 -24.53 -6.93
N THR A 171 -26.84 -24.43 -5.59
CA THR A 171 -26.90 -23.18 -4.84
C THR A 171 -25.60 -22.78 -4.16
N TYR A 172 -24.44 -23.36 -4.51
CA TYR A 172 -23.13 -22.83 -4.04
C TYR A 172 -22.95 -21.41 -4.59
N SER A 173 -23.44 -20.45 -3.81
CA SER A 173 -23.63 -19.04 -4.13
C SER A 173 -23.26 -18.24 -2.89
N GLY A 174 -22.93 -16.97 -3.07
CA GLY A 174 -22.41 -16.12 -2.00
C GLY A 174 -20.92 -16.33 -1.76
N ILE A 175 -20.50 -16.14 -0.52
CA ILE A 175 -19.10 -16.17 -0.08
C ILE A 175 -18.76 -17.58 0.44
N PRO A 176 -17.63 -18.19 0.04
CA PRO A 176 -17.15 -19.43 0.65
C PRO A 176 -17.01 -19.31 2.17
N PRO A 177 -17.32 -20.36 2.95
CA PRO A 177 -17.15 -20.32 4.39
C PRO A 177 -15.68 -20.05 4.74
N VAL A 178 -15.46 -19.00 5.54
CA VAL A 178 -14.19 -18.80 6.23
C VAL A 178 -14.06 -19.90 7.29
N SER A 179 -12.93 -20.60 7.34
CA SER A 179 -12.73 -21.64 8.37
C SER A 179 -12.83 -21.01 9.76
N PRO A 180 -13.50 -21.62 10.76
CA PRO A 180 -13.45 -21.15 12.15
C PRO A 180 -12.04 -21.19 12.76
N THR A 181 -11.09 -21.90 12.14
CA THR A 181 -9.66 -21.90 12.50
C THR A 181 -8.80 -20.94 11.68
N ALA A 182 -9.34 -20.32 10.63
CA ALA A 182 -8.74 -19.15 9.99
C ALA A 182 -9.53 -17.95 10.51
N PRO A 183 -9.15 -17.39 11.67
CA PRO A 183 -9.94 -16.34 12.26
C PRO A 183 -9.99 -15.21 11.23
N ALA A 184 -11.12 -14.51 11.22
CA ALA A 184 -11.34 -13.30 10.42
C ALA A 184 -10.38 -12.15 10.79
N ASN A 185 -9.28 -12.45 11.47
CA ASN A 185 -8.23 -11.53 11.86
C ASN A 185 -7.04 -11.67 10.90
N ASP A 186 -6.33 -10.57 10.73
CA ASP A 186 -5.12 -10.40 9.92
C ASP A 186 -3.92 -11.26 10.41
N TYR A 187 -4.15 -12.32 11.20
CA TYR A 187 -3.18 -13.05 12.02
C TYR A 187 -2.42 -14.15 11.27
N TYR A 188 -3.00 -14.78 10.24
CA TYR A 188 -2.32 -15.84 9.45
C TYR A 188 -1.43 -15.32 8.32
N LEU A 189 -1.59 -14.05 7.91
CA LEU A 189 -0.62 -13.37 7.04
C LEU A 189 0.68 -13.05 7.79
N TRP A 190 0.65 -13.06 9.13
CA TRP A 190 1.79 -12.73 9.97
C TRP A 190 2.71 -13.93 10.21
N THR A 191 2.22 -15.15 10.43
CA THR A 191 3.08 -16.36 10.59
C THR A 191 3.85 -16.78 9.32
N ALA A 192 3.70 -16.02 8.24
CA ALA A 192 4.13 -16.35 6.89
C ALA A 192 5.60 -16.02 6.56
N LEU A 193 6.36 -15.50 7.53
CA LEU A 193 7.65 -14.85 7.26
C LEU A 193 8.89 -15.69 7.65
N SER A 194 8.73 -16.85 8.29
CA SER A 194 9.84 -17.67 8.78
C SER A 194 9.91 -19.10 8.19
N THR A 195 8.90 -19.55 7.43
CA THR A 195 8.83 -20.94 6.92
C THR A 195 8.55 -21.01 5.42
N GLY A 196 9.53 -20.64 4.59
CA GLY A 196 9.55 -20.97 3.16
C GLY A 196 8.50 -20.26 2.27
N PRO A 197 8.43 -20.63 0.97
CA PRO A 197 7.54 -20.01 -0.01
C PRO A 197 6.08 -20.30 0.32
N LEU A 198 5.30 -19.27 0.67
CA LEU A 198 3.88 -19.42 0.99
C LEU A 198 2.99 -18.98 -0.16
N SER A 199 2.03 -19.84 -0.47
CA SER A 199 0.98 -19.60 -1.46
C SER A 199 -0.02 -18.54 -0.99
N TYR A 200 -0.55 -17.75 -1.92
CA TYR A 200 -1.68 -16.86 -1.66
C TYR A 200 -2.84 -17.63 -0.98
N PRO A 201 -3.31 -17.21 0.20
CA PRO A 201 -4.31 -17.96 0.96
C PRO A 201 -5.67 -17.92 0.24
N GLN A 202 -6.30 -19.08 0.07
CA GLN A 202 -7.64 -19.20 -0.51
C GLN A 202 -8.62 -19.77 0.55
N PRO A 203 -9.88 -19.28 0.62
CA PRO A 203 -10.89 -19.79 1.56
C PRO A 203 -11.16 -21.28 1.39
N VAL A 204 -11.35 -22.03 2.46
CA VAL A 204 -11.65 -23.48 2.34
C VAL A 204 -12.89 -23.70 1.48
N GLY A 205 -12.80 -24.60 0.51
CA GLY A 205 -13.92 -24.92 -0.39
C GLY A 205 -14.19 -23.89 -1.49
N TRP A 206 -13.39 -22.83 -1.63
CA TRP A 206 -13.52 -21.80 -2.68
C TRP A 206 -13.72 -22.37 -4.09
N ALA A 207 -13.09 -23.52 -4.37
CA ALA A 207 -13.17 -24.16 -5.66
C ALA A 207 -14.61 -24.55 -6.01
N GLN A 208 -15.52 -24.78 -5.06
CA GLN A 208 -16.91 -25.17 -5.32
C GLN A 208 -17.84 -23.98 -5.59
N PHE A 209 -17.33 -22.76 -5.50
CA PHE A 209 -18.07 -21.51 -5.69
C PHE A 209 -17.74 -20.96 -7.08
N PRO A 210 -18.49 -21.31 -8.15
CA PRO A 210 -18.14 -20.92 -9.51
C PRO A 210 -18.07 -19.40 -9.66
N LEU A 211 -17.04 -18.95 -10.37
CA LEU A 211 -16.73 -17.53 -10.59
C LEU A 211 -16.58 -16.71 -9.29
N PHE A 212 -16.44 -17.29 -8.11
CA PHE A 212 -16.08 -16.49 -6.94
C PHE A 212 -14.70 -15.83 -7.14
N VAL A 213 -14.64 -14.51 -6.98
CA VAL A 213 -13.40 -13.73 -7.09
C VAL A 213 -13.11 -13.09 -5.74
N MET A 214 -11.90 -13.36 -5.24
CA MET A 214 -11.46 -12.86 -3.94
C MET A 214 -11.25 -11.34 -3.96
N PRO A 215 -11.59 -10.65 -2.86
CA PRO A 215 -11.22 -9.25 -2.70
C PRO A 215 -9.70 -9.10 -2.60
N ALA A 216 -9.18 -8.14 -3.35
CA ALA A 216 -7.83 -7.65 -3.14
C ALA A 216 -7.74 -6.97 -1.78
N ARG A 217 -6.64 -7.15 -1.06
CA ARG A 217 -6.26 -6.32 0.10
C ARG A 217 -4.78 -6.01 0.00
N LEU A 218 -4.40 -4.83 0.46
CA LEU A 218 -3.03 -4.35 0.46
C LEU A 218 -2.61 -4.01 1.90
N TYR A 219 -1.50 -4.55 2.36
CA TYR A 219 -0.84 -4.17 3.61
C TYR A 219 0.34 -3.29 3.33
N THR A 220 0.58 -2.32 4.20
CA THR A 220 1.55 -1.25 3.96
C THR A 220 2.40 -0.96 5.19
N TRP A 221 3.69 -0.78 4.94
CA TRP A 221 4.64 -0.27 5.91
C TRP A 221 5.39 0.91 5.30
N ILE A 222 5.62 1.93 6.10
CA ILE A 222 6.22 3.17 5.62
C ILE A 222 7.15 3.75 6.68
N ALA A 223 8.29 4.27 6.23
CA ALA A 223 9.26 4.94 7.08
C ALA A 223 9.99 6.04 6.32
N GLN A 224 10.58 6.97 7.05
CA GLN A 224 11.36 8.07 6.48
C GLN A 224 12.83 8.02 6.86
N SER A 225 13.69 8.67 6.08
CA SER A 225 15.14 8.72 6.33
C SER A 225 15.63 10.01 6.98
N SER A 226 14.80 11.03 7.12
CA SER A 226 15.20 12.28 7.79
C SER A 226 14.00 12.97 8.43
N PRO A 227 14.04 13.25 9.74
CA PRO A 227 13.06 14.08 10.43
C PRO A 227 13.43 15.57 10.41
N PHE A 228 14.48 15.98 9.71
CA PHE A 228 14.98 17.35 9.80
C PHE A 228 14.31 18.30 8.79
N PRO A 229 13.93 19.52 9.22
CA PRO A 229 13.35 20.49 8.31
C PRO A 229 14.27 20.85 7.13
N CYS A 230 13.67 21.15 5.98
CA CYS A 230 14.36 21.46 4.71
C CYS A 230 15.30 20.36 4.19
N ASP A 231 15.28 19.17 4.78
CA ASP A 231 16.15 18.09 4.35
C ASP A 231 15.56 17.30 3.18
N SER A 232 16.44 16.66 2.41
CA SER A 232 16.05 15.60 1.48
C SER A 232 15.74 14.34 2.29
N ASN A 233 14.53 13.82 2.11
CA ASN A 233 13.97 12.72 2.88
C ASN A 233 13.57 11.57 1.96
N GLN A 234 14.04 10.37 2.27
CA GLN A 234 13.67 9.16 1.54
C GLN A 234 12.54 8.45 2.28
N ILE A 235 11.37 8.44 1.66
CA ILE A 235 10.22 7.67 2.15
C ILE A 235 10.33 6.26 1.58
N THR A 236 10.60 5.29 2.46
CA THR A 236 10.65 3.87 2.13
C THR A 236 9.28 3.26 2.35
N ILE A 237 8.76 2.58 1.35
CA ILE A 237 7.42 1.98 1.37
C ILE A 237 7.55 0.49 1.01
N ALA A 238 6.97 -0.36 1.86
CA ALA A 238 6.79 -1.78 1.61
C ALA A 238 5.29 -2.09 1.50
N LEU A 239 4.91 -2.82 0.47
CA LEU A 239 3.52 -3.23 0.22
C LEU A 239 3.43 -4.74 0.07
N MET A 240 2.32 -5.32 0.49
CA MET A 240 2.03 -6.75 0.35
C MET A 240 0.58 -6.96 -0.04
N SER A 241 0.35 -7.70 -1.11
CA SER A 241 -1.00 -8.00 -1.63
C SER A 241 -1.49 -9.36 -1.14
N THR A 242 -2.79 -9.51 -0.88
CA THR A 242 -3.41 -10.82 -0.58
C THR A 242 -3.73 -11.65 -1.83
N ILE A 243 -3.53 -11.07 -3.02
CA ILE A 243 -3.77 -11.70 -4.31
C ILE A 243 -2.58 -11.46 -5.25
N PRO A 244 -2.34 -12.32 -6.25
CA PRO A 244 -1.39 -12.02 -7.30
C PRO A 244 -1.84 -10.80 -8.12
N LEU A 245 -0.89 -9.92 -8.43
CA LEU A 245 -1.12 -8.75 -9.27
C LEU A 245 -0.80 -9.12 -10.73
N LEU A 246 -1.83 -9.33 -11.54
CA LEU A 246 -1.66 -9.77 -12.93
C LEU A 246 -1.54 -8.57 -13.90
N PRO A 247 -0.62 -8.58 -14.89
CA PRO A 247 -0.54 -7.52 -15.90
C PRO A 247 -1.87 -7.24 -16.60
N ARG A 248 -2.66 -8.29 -16.86
CA ARG A 248 -4.00 -8.21 -17.46
C ARG A 248 -5.01 -7.44 -16.61
N CYS A 249 -4.82 -7.41 -15.29
CA CYS A 249 -5.62 -6.62 -14.36
C CYS A 249 -5.22 -5.14 -14.32
N THR A 250 -4.13 -4.81 -15.02
CA THR A 250 -3.51 -3.48 -15.08
C THR A 250 -3.47 -2.77 -13.72
N PRO A 251 -2.82 -3.40 -12.71
CA PRO A 251 -2.79 -2.90 -11.35
C PRO A 251 -2.08 -1.56 -11.27
N SER A 252 -2.71 -0.60 -10.59
CA SER A 252 -2.12 0.69 -10.24
C SER A 252 -2.14 0.90 -8.72
N ILE A 253 -1.06 1.50 -8.23
CA ILE A 253 -0.88 1.81 -6.82
C ILE A 253 -0.93 3.32 -6.66
N THR A 254 -1.72 3.77 -5.70
CA THR A 254 -1.73 5.17 -5.26
C THR A 254 -1.44 5.25 -3.76
N ILE A 255 -0.40 5.98 -3.39
CA ILE A 255 -0.07 6.31 -2.00
C ILE A 255 -0.51 7.75 -1.76
N SER A 256 -1.31 7.99 -0.72
CA SER A 256 -1.82 9.31 -0.34
C SER A 256 -1.48 9.60 1.12
N GLY A 257 -1.64 10.86 1.54
CA GLY A 257 -1.37 11.27 2.92
C GLY A 257 0.03 11.80 3.20
N LEU A 258 0.87 11.91 2.16
CA LEU A 258 2.20 12.51 2.24
C LEU A 258 2.17 14.02 1.91
N ALA A 259 1.09 14.70 2.31
CA ALA A 259 0.89 16.12 2.02
C ALA A 259 1.79 17.00 2.89
N GLY A 260 2.00 18.25 2.48
CA GLY A 260 2.79 19.22 3.24
C GLY A 260 4.31 19.13 3.04
N THR A 261 4.78 18.32 2.10
CA THR A 261 6.18 18.37 1.66
C THR A 261 6.47 19.66 0.88
N SER A 262 7.74 20.05 0.80
CA SER A 262 8.22 21.14 -0.07
C SER A 262 8.57 20.67 -1.50
N THR A 263 8.13 19.45 -1.85
CA THR A 263 8.41 18.82 -3.15
C THR A 263 7.41 19.31 -4.19
N SER A 264 7.89 19.90 -5.29
CA SER A 264 7.05 20.28 -6.43
C SER A 264 6.45 19.06 -7.13
N ALA A 265 5.27 19.22 -7.73
CA ALA A 265 4.68 18.16 -8.55
C ALA A 265 5.55 17.87 -9.77
N ASP A 266 5.76 16.58 -10.05
CA ASP A 266 6.60 16.12 -11.14
C ASP A 266 6.42 14.62 -11.42
N SER A 267 7.05 14.18 -12.50
CA SER A 267 7.19 12.77 -12.85
C SER A 267 8.51 12.25 -12.28
N ARG A 268 8.45 11.25 -11.40
CA ARG A 268 9.63 10.69 -10.71
C ARG A 268 9.80 9.22 -11.06
N ASN A 269 11.04 8.79 -11.21
CA ASN A 269 11.33 7.37 -11.37
C ASN A 269 11.43 6.72 -9.99
N ILE A 270 10.66 5.65 -9.77
CA ILE A 270 10.73 4.83 -8.57
C ILE A 270 11.55 3.59 -8.90
N SER A 271 12.64 3.40 -8.16
CA SER A 271 13.41 2.15 -8.19
C SER A 271 12.90 1.21 -7.12
N PHE A 272 12.60 -0.02 -7.52
CA PHE A 272 12.27 -1.08 -6.57
C PHE A 272 13.56 -1.62 -5.95
N LEU A 273 13.55 -1.71 -4.62
CA LEU A 273 14.64 -2.25 -3.85
C LEU A 273 14.54 -3.78 -3.84
N GLY A 274 15.66 -4.47 -4.03
CA GLY A 274 15.72 -5.92 -3.85
C GLY A 274 15.52 -6.28 -2.37
N GLY A 275 14.57 -7.18 -2.10
CA GLY A 275 14.20 -7.57 -0.74
C GLY A 275 13.87 -9.06 -0.55
N GLY A 276 14.17 -9.93 -1.53
CA GLY A 276 13.86 -11.35 -1.45
C GLY A 276 14.93 -12.25 -2.10
N THR A 277 15.05 -13.47 -1.58
CA THR A 277 15.76 -14.59 -2.21
C THR A 277 15.23 -14.85 -3.62
N ALA A 278 16.11 -15.32 -4.52
CA ALA A 278 15.97 -15.42 -5.98
C ALA A 278 14.78 -16.27 -6.53
N SER A 279 13.79 -16.65 -5.73
CA SER A 279 12.66 -17.51 -6.13
C SER A 279 11.28 -16.85 -6.00
N SER A 280 11.20 -15.54 -5.80
CA SER A 280 9.93 -14.80 -5.87
C SER A 280 9.54 -14.46 -7.31
N VAL A 281 8.26 -14.60 -7.66
CA VAL A 281 7.71 -14.24 -8.97
C VAL A 281 7.87 -12.74 -9.27
N PHE A 282 8.06 -11.90 -8.24
CA PHE A 282 8.22 -10.45 -8.34
C PHE A 282 9.60 -9.98 -7.87
N ASN A 283 10.67 -10.46 -8.52
CA ASN A 283 11.96 -9.79 -8.41
C ASN A 283 11.93 -8.48 -9.23
N LEU A 284 11.26 -7.45 -8.70
CA LEU A 284 11.24 -6.12 -9.28
C LEU A 284 12.58 -5.37 -9.04
N ALA A 285 13.55 -5.97 -8.35
CA ALA A 285 14.79 -5.31 -8.00
C ALA A 285 15.51 -4.79 -9.26
N GLY A 286 15.81 -3.48 -9.27
CA GLY A 286 16.44 -2.83 -10.43
C GLY A 286 15.49 -2.51 -11.58
N SER A 287 14.21 -2.91 -11.50
CA SER A 287 13.16 -2.38 -12.36
C SER A 287 12.77 -0.98 -11.90
N ASN A 288 12.32 -0.18 -12.86
CA ASN A 288 12.02 1.23 -12.70
C ASN A 288 10.62 1.51 -13.25
N VAL A 289 9.84 2.29 -12.51
CA VAL A 289 8.53 2.78 -12.96
C VAL A 289 8.46 4.28 -12.82
N THR A 290 7.96 4.93 -13.86
CA THR A 290 7.63 6.35 -13.81
C THR A 290 6.35 6.54 -13.01
N ALA A 291 6.46 7.23 -11.88
CA ALA A 291 5.36 7.61 -11.01
C ALA A 291 5.04 9.10 -11.13
N GLN A 292 3.79 9.46 -10.90
CA GLN A 292 3.34 10.84 -10.84
C GLN A 292 3.25 11.27 -9.36
N TRP A 293 3.96 12.34 -9.02
CA TRP A 293 3.90 12.97 -7.70
C TRP A 293 3.06 14.24 -7.76
N GLY A 294 2.04 14.32 -6.92
CA GLY A 294 1.07 15.41 -6.88
C GLY A 294 1.53 16.67 -6.13
N GLY A 295 2.83 16.80 -5.80
CA GLY A 295 3.37 17.99 -5.16
C GLY A 295 2.84 18.20 -3.74
N SER A 296 2.18 19.33 -3.51
CA SER A 296 1.57 19.70 -2.23
C SER A 296 0.43 18.77 -1.79
N THR A 297 -0.20 18.06 -2.73
CA THR A 297 -1.27 17.08 -2.43
C THR A 297 -0.75 15.84 -1.74
N GLY A 298 0.54 15.52 -1.88
CA GLY A 298 1.13 14.36 -1.23
C GLY A 298 0.64 13.01 -1.75
N VAL A 299 0.25 12.96 -3.02
CA VAL A 299 -0.25 11.77 -3.69
C VAL A 299 0.78 11.26 -4.68
N LEU A 300 1.13 9.98 -4.60
CA LEU A 300 2.02 9.27 -5.51
C LEU A 300 1.24 8.18 -6.23
N SER A 301 1.20 8.20 -7.56
CA SER A 301 0.50 7.18 -8.34
C SER A 301 1.37 6.57 -9.43
N PHE A 302 1.32 5.25 -9.59
CA PHE A 302 2.06 4.54 -10.63
C PHE A 302 1.37 3.24 -11.06
N SER A 303 1.66 2.79 -12.29
CA SER A 303 1.18 1.51 -12.83
C SER A 303 2.26 0.45 -12.72
N LEU A 304 1.87 -0.77 -12.37
CA LEU A 304 2.78 -1.92 -12.36
C LEU A 304 2.78 -2.70 -13.68
N THR A 305 1.90 -2.38 -14.64
CA THR A 305 1.71 -3.14 -15.89
C THR A 305 2.99 -3.46 -16.65
N THR A 306 3.96 -2.53 -16.65
CA THR A 306 5.19 -2.63 -17.43
C THR A 306 6.30 -3.42 -16.72
N VAL A 307 6.15 -3.68 -15.42
CA VAL A 307 7.16 -4.37 -14.61
C VAL A 307 6.68 -5.73 -14.08
N LEU A 308 5.39 -6.02 -14.22
CA LEU A 308 4.83 -7.33 -13.90
C LEU A 308 5.13 -8.33 -15.01
N THR A 309 5.64 -9.50 -14.62
CA THR A 309 5.82 -10.66 -15.50
C THR A 309 4.58 -11.57 -15.44
N SER A 310 4.50 -12.55 -16.34
CA SER A 310 3.39 -13.50 -16.39
C SER A 310 3.34 -14.38 -15.14
N PHE A 311 2.16 -14.46 -14.52
CA PHE A 311 1.85 -15.37 -13.42
C PHE A 311 1.13 -16.62 -13.95
N SER A 312 1.39 -17.79 -13.35
CA SER A 312 0.62 -19.01 -13.57
C SER A 312 0.06 -19.56 -12.25
N ALA A 313 -1.27 -19.60 -12.15
CA ALA A 313 -1.94 -20.26 -11.03
C ALA A 313 -1.59 -21.75 -11.02
N GLY A 314 -1.00 -22.24 -9.92
CA GLY A 314 -0.68 -23.66 -9.72
C GLY A 314 0.80 -24.02 -9.53
N SER A 315 1.74 -23.07 -9.63
CA SER A 315 3.13 -23.34 -9.26
C SER A 315 3.31 -23.39 -7.73
N SER A 316 4.03 -24.39 -7.20
CA SER A 316 4.36 -24.51 -5.78
C SER A 316 5.35 -23.45 -5.28
N THR A 317 5.74 -22.50 -6.14
CA THR A 317 6.66 -21.38 -5.86
C THR A 317 5.95 -20.03 -5.74
N ASN A 318 4.62 -20.01 -5.62
CA ASN A 318 3.81 -18.78 -5.60
C ASN A 318 3.93 -18.02 -4.25
N VAL A 319 5.10 -17.43 -3.97
CA VAL A 319 5.38 -16.65 -2.76
C VAL A 319 4.56 -15.37 -2.76
N ILE A 320 3.97 -15.01 -1.60
CA ILE A 320 3.33 -13.70 -1.43
C ILE A 320 4.33 -12.58 -1.72
N ASP A 321 3.95 -11.67 -2.61
CA ASP A 321 4.85 -10.67 -3.17
C ASP A 321 4.95 -9.41 -2.32
N LYS A 322 6.20 -8.98 -2.11
CA LYS A 322 6.55 -7.74 -1.41
C LYS A 322 7.03 -6.73 -2.43
N ILE A 323 6.36 -5.59 -2.49
CA ILE A 323 6.79 -4.46 -3.32
C ILE A 323 7.49 -3.48 -2.40
N LEU A 324 8.81 -3.34 -2.55
CA LEU A 324 9.63 -2.43 -1.76
C LEU A 324 10.23 -1.36 -2.67
N PHE A 325 10.03 -0.09 -2.32
CA PHE A 325 10.61 1.02 -3.07
C PHE A 325 10.87 2.24 -2.18
N ARG A 326 11.59 3.21 -2.74
CA ARG A 326 11.84 4.51 -2.10
C ARG A 326 11.41 5.64 -3.01
N ILE A 327 10.94 6.72 -2.39
CA ILE A 327 10.72 8.01 -3.04
C ILE A 327 11.42 9.12 -2.26
N ALA A 328 12.16 9.97 -2.97
CA ALA A 328 12.75 11.18 -2.41
C ALA A 328 11.72 12.31 -2.40
N VAL A 329 11.51 12.90 -1.22
CA VAL A 329 10.70 14.10 -0.98
C VAL A 329 11.54 15.11 -0.20
N ASN A 330 11.22 16.40 -0.29
CA ASN A 330 11.85 17.43 0.51
C ASN A 330 10.96 17.78 1.71
N ASN A 331 11.55 17.79 2.90
CA ASN A 331 10.87 18.22 4.10
C ASN A 331 10.57 19.72 4.04
N PRO A 332 9.42 20.20 4.56
CA PRO A 332 9.16 21.62 4.72
C PRO A 332 10.07 22.25 5.78
N SER A 333 10.08 23.59 5.86
CA SER A 333 10.90 24.35 6.80
C SER A 333 10.41 24.32 8.24
N SER A 334 9.14 24.02 8.48
CA SER A 334 8.59 23.89 9.83
C SER A 334 7.52 22.79 9.93
N PRO A 335 7.25 22.31 11.16
CA PRO A 335 6.18 21.34 11.42
C PRO A 335 4.75 21.85 11.17
N ASP A 336 4.51 23.10 10.76
CA ASP A 336 3.13 23.63 10.64
C ASP A 336 2.36 23.07 9.42
N SER A 337 3.06 22.43 8.48
CA SER A 337 2.45 21.77 7.31
C SER A 337 2.51 20.24 7.36
N ALA A 338 3.34 19.69 8.24
CA ALA A 338 3.39 18.25 8.47
C ALA A 338 2.46 17.95 9.65
N ARG A 339 1.39 17.19 9.41
CA ARG A 339 0.46 16.77 10.48
C ARG A 339 1.29 16.35 11.69
N ASN A 340 1.06 16.98 12.84
CA ASN A 340 1.67 16.55 14.08
C ASN A 340 1.06 15.18 14.44
N LEU A 341 1.68 14.11 13.93
CA LEU A 341 1.13 12.75 13.97
C LEU A 341 1.15 12.16 15.39
N CYS A 342 1.80 12.83 16.36
CA CYS A 342 1.81 12.44 17.77
C CYS A 342 1.69 13.65 18.71
N PRO A 343 0.49 14.18 18.98
CA PRO A 343 0.30 15.19 20.00
C PRO A 343 0.64 14.60 21.39
N GLY A 344 1.66 15.14 22.06
CA GLY A 344 1.98 14.78 23.45
C GLY A 344 2.98 13.64 23.68
N GLY A 345 3.76 13.23 22.66
CA GLY A 345 4.86 12.27 22.85
C GLY A 345 4.43 10.81 23.05
N VAL A 346 3.14 10.52 23.03
CA VAL A 346 2.59 9.16 23.03
C VAL A 346 2.09 8.86 21.61
N CYS A 347 2.94 8.26 20.80
CA CYS A 347 2.47 7.63 19.57
C CYS A 347 1.83 6.31 19.97
N ASN A 348 0.50 6.21 19.90
CA ASN A 348 -0.16 4.91 19.92
C ASN A 348 0.38 4.12 18.71
N ASP A 349 0.55 2.80 18.82
CA ASP A 349 1.11 1.92 17.78
C ASP A 349 0.33 1.88 16.44
N PHE A 350 -0.67 2.74 16.31
CA PHE A 350 -1.47 2.99 15.13
C PHE A 350 -1.05 4.35 14.56
N LEU A 351 -0.56 4.37 13.32
CA LEU A 351 -0.38 5.63 12.59
C LEU A 351 -1.68 6.44 12.68
N PRO A 352 -1.62 7.78 12.61
CA PRO A 352 -2.80 8.54 12.26
C PRO A 352 -3.26 8.04 10.90
N THR A 353 -4.58 7.91 10.80
CA THR A 353 -5.41 7.47 9.67
C THR A 353 -5.21 8.24 8.34
N SER A 354 -4.06 8.87 8.12
CA SER A 354 -3.82 9.80 7.00
C SER A 354 -3.04 9.22 5.83
N VAL A 355 -2.08 8.30 6.03
CA VAL A 355 -1.35 7.70 4.90
C VAL A 355 -2.06 6.45 4.42
N MET A 356 -2.67 6.53 3.25
CA MET A 356 -3.45 5.45 2.67
C MET A 356 -2.80 4.97 1.37
N ALA A 357 -2.56 3.67 1.26
CA ALA A 357 -2.30 3.05 -0.03
C ALA A 357 -3.59 2.42 -0.55
N THR A 358 -3.88 2.71 -1.81
CA THR A 358 -5.01 2.13 -2.53
C THR A 358 -4.48 1.37 -3.74
N LEU A 359 -4.92 0.13 -3.88
CA LEU A 359 -4.73 -0.67 -5.07
C LEU A 359 -5.97 -0.56 -5.95
N SER A 360 -5.78 -0.28 -7.23
CA SER A 360 -6.84 -0.27 -8.24
C SER A 360 -6.52 -1.29 -9.34
N LEU A 361 -7.54 -2.03 -9.75
CA LEU A 361 -7.52 -2.96 -10.89
C LEU A 361 -8.54 -2.46 -11.94
N VAL A 362 -8.33 -2.73 -13.22
CA VAL A 362 -9.22 -2.19 -14.27
C VAL A 362 -10.46 -3.05 -14.50
N SER A 363 -11.60 -2.36 -14.68
CA SER A 363 -13.00 -2.79 -14.84
C SER A 363 -13.83 -2.88 -13.54
N SER A 364 -14.46 -1.73 -13.23
CA SER A 364 -15.53 -1.46 -12.25
C SER A 364 -15.30 -1.86 -10.78
N VAL A 365 -14.88 -0.87 -9.98
CA VAL A 365 -15.16 -0.77 -8.52
C VAL A 365 -14.55 -1.88 -7.64
N GLY A 366 -13.30 -2.27 -7.91
CA GLY A 366 -12.49 -3.08 -7.00
C GLY A 366 -11.44 -2.26 -6.26
N SER A 367 -11.80 -1.12 -5.66
CA SER A 367 -10.88 -0.39 -4.78
C SER A 367 -10.80 -1.14 -3.45
N SER A 368 -9.62 -1.64 -3.10
CA SER A 368 -9.35 -2.07 -1.73
C SER A 368 -8.58 -0.96 -1.02
N SER A 369 -9.18 -0.39 0.02
CA SER A 369 -8.46 0.39 1.01
C SER A 369 -7.70 -0.57 1.92
N ALA A 370 -6.42 -0.31 2.17
CA ALA A 370 -5.66 -1.03 3.19
C ALA A 370 -6.45 -1.04 4.51
N SER A 371 -6.85 -2.23 4.98
CA SER A 371 -7.43 -2.38 6.33
C SER A 371 -6.30 -2.39 7.36
N ASP A 372 -6.16 -1.28 8.09
CA ASP A 372 -5.75 -1.21 9.49
C ASP A 372 -4.44 -1.89 9.96
N SER A 373 -3.36 -1.87 9.17
CA SER A 373 -2.05 -2.34 9.67
C SER A 373 -0.91 -1.37 9.40
N ASN A 374 -1.22 -0.08 9.45
CA ASN A 374 -0.25 0.99 9.37
C ASN A 374 0.52 1.05 10.72
N ARG A 375 1.49 0.15 10.92
CA ARG A 375 2.33 0.09 12.13
C ARG A 375 3.68 0.79 11.91
N PRO A 376 4.06 1.74 12.78
CA PRO A 376 5.42 2.27 12.81
C PRO A 376 6.43 1.15 13.09
N LEU A 377 7.48 1.05 12.29
CA LEU A 377 8.55 0.08 12.50
C LEU A 377 9.57 0.67 13.48
N TYR A 378 9.68 0.09 14.67
CA TYR A 378 10.57 0.56 15.74
C TYR A 378 12.02 0.13 15.45
N GLY A 379 12.95 1.08 15.37
CA GLY A 379 14.39 0.81 15.35
C GLY A 379 14.99 0.92 16.74
N SER A 380 15.60 -0.17 17.24
CA SER A 380 16.45 -0.14 18.44
C SER A 380 17.91 0.06 18.03
N GLY A 381 18.43 1.28 18.18
CA GLY A 381 19.87 1.57 18.19
C GLY A 381 20.64 1.45 16.86
N THR A 382 20.08 0.84 15.83
CA THR A 382 20.57 0.89 14.45
C THR A 382 19.44 1.34 13.53
N PRO A 383 19.72 2.17 12.50
CA PRO A 383 18.71 2.59 11.54
C PRO A 383 18.39 1.40 10.63
N SER A 384 17.46 0.57 11.06
CA SER A 384 16.99 -0.60 10.35
C SER A 384 15.49 -0.72 10.59
N LEU A 385 14.73 -0.92 9.52
CA LEU A 385 13.31 -1.26 9.60
C LEU A 385 13.21 -2.64 10.23
N TYR A 386 12.72 -2.73 11.45
CA TYR A 386 12.37 -4.00 12.05
C TYR A 386 10.86 -4.17 12.02
N GLY A 387 10.39 -5.13 11.21
CA GLY A 387 9.05 -5.66 11.35
C GLY A 387 9.12 -6.98 12.07
N TYR A 388 8.30 -7.15 13.09
CA TYR A 388 8.12 -8.43 13.75
C TYR A 388 6.99 -9.17 13.05
N ASP A 389 7.03 -10.49 13.02
CA ASP A 389 5.83 -11.29 12.83
C ASP A 389 5.18 -11.66 14.18
N ALA A 390 4.08 -12.40 14.14
CA ALA A 390 3.32 -12.78 15.34
C ALA A 390 4.05 -13.87 16.17
N SER A 391 5.16 -14.41 15.66
CA SER A 391 6.03 -15.37 16.35
C SER A 391 7.26 -14.72 17.00
N GLY A 392 7.45 -13.40 16.81
CA GLY A 392 8.63 -12.67 17.28
C GLY A 392 9.83 -12.74 16.32
N SER A 393 9.66 -13.27 15.11
CA SER A 393 10.72 -13.30 14.10
C SER A 393 10.82 -11.95 13.39
N SER A 394 12.01 -11.36 13.37
CA SER A 394 12.26 -10.06 12.76
C SER A 394 12.57 -10.16 11.27
N PHE A 395 11.90 -9.36 10.42
CA PHE A 395 12.47 -8.97 9.13
C PHE A 395 13.12 -7.59 9.25
N ALA A 396 14.35 -7.48 8.75
CA ALA A 396 15.12 -6.26 8.77
C ALA A 396 15.29 -5.71 7.34
N VAL A 397 14.66 -4.58 7.01
CA VAL A 397 15.07 -3.80 5.83
C VAL A 397 15.92 -2.65 6.35
N ALA A 398 17.23 -2.67 6.10
CA ALA A 398 18.09 -1.56 6.52
C ALA A 398 17.65 -0.25 5.83
N VAL A 399 16.94 0.62 6.56
CA VAL A 399 16.72 2.01 6.18
C VAL A 399 17.61 2.82 7.07
N SER A 400 18.70 3.34 6.50
CA SER A 400 19.52 4.37 7.12
C SER A 400 18.64 5.61 7.37
N VAL A 401 18.09 5.72 8.58
CA VAL A 401 17.35 6.87 9.12
C VAL A 401 18.24 8.10 9.31
N PHE A 402 19.56 7.98 9.09
CA PHE A 402 20.48 9.10 9.21
C PHE A 402 21.58 9.01 8.16
N ASP A 403 21.76 10.09 7.41
CA ASP A 403 23.04 10.40 6.80
C ASP A 403 23.93 11.00 7.90
N SER A 404 24.96 10.23 8.29
CA SER A 404 25.91 10.57 9.37
C SER A 404 26.62 11.92 9.18
N ALA A 405 26.57 12.52 7.99
CA ALA A 405 27.21 13.80 7.72
C ALA A 405 26.50 15.02 8.35
N ARG A 406 25.24 14.89 8.78
CA ARG A 406 24.37 16.03 9.18
C ARG A 406 24.04 16.10 10.67
N SER A 407 24.56 15.14 11.43
CA SER A 407 24.36 14.98 12.86
C SER A 407 25.70 14.73 13.53
N SER A 408 25.93 15.33 14.70
CA SER A 408 27.01 14.85 15.57
C SER A 408 26.63 13.49 16.17
N ASN A 409 27.61 12.72 16.66
CA ASN A 409 27.39 11.47 17.40
C ASN A 409 26.57 11.64 18.71
N LEU A 410 26.18 12.88 19.03
CA LEU A 410 25.47 13.27 20.25
C LEU A 410 23.95 13.36 20.08
N ILE A 411 23.42 13.24 18.85
CA ILE A 411 21.96 13.23 18.64
C ILE A 411 21.47 11.78 18.68
N SER A 412 20.71 11.44 19.72
CA SER A 412 19.99 10.18 19.79
C SER A 412 18.86 10.16 18.77
N VAL A 413 18.68 9.01 18.11
CA VAL A 413 17.44 8.69 17.39
C VAL A 413 16.29 8.71 18.40
N ASN A 414 15.25 9.50 18.14
CA ASN A 414 14.08 9.59 19.01
C ASN A 414 13.00 8.65 18.51
N ARG A 415 12.19 8.14 19.44
CA ARG A 415 10.96 7.43 19.09
C ARG A 415 10.10 8.34 18.20
N GLY A 416 9.70 7.83 17.05
CA GLY A 416 8.87 8.55 16.08
C GLY A 416 9.63 9.26 14.95
N ASP A 417 10.97 9.32 14.95
CA ASP A 417 11.73 9.95 13.84
C ASP A 417 11.53 9.24 12.50
N ALA A 418 11.26 7.94 12.53
CA ALA A 418 10.99 7.14 11.33
C ALA A 418 9.54 7.30 10.82
N LEU A 419 8.65 7.98 11.58
CA LEU A 419 7.28 8.21 11.13
C LEU A 419 7.27 9.12 9.89
N PRO A 420 6.45 8.81 8.88
CA PRO A 420 6.41 9.61 7.66
C PRO A 420 6.08 11.06 7.94
N LEU A 421 6.94 11.96 7.45
CA LEU A 421 6.83 13.41 7.57
C LEU A 421 6.75 13.92 9.01
N ASN A 422 7.14 13.12 10.01
CA ASN A 422 7.25 13.62 11.37
C ASN A 422 8.55 14.43 11.49
N LEU A 423 8.44 15.74 11.61
CA LEU A 423 9.59 16.64 11.67
C LEU A 423 9.94 17.02 13.09
N ARG A 424 11.23 17.05 13.39
CA ARG A 424 11.74 17.64 14.63
C ARG A 424 11.62 19.15 14.59
N SER A 425 11.12 19.73 15.68
CA SER A 425 11.22 21.16 15.93
C SER A 425 12.68 21.56 16.19
N VAL A 426 13.05 22.76 15.77
CA VAL A 426 14.34 23.37 16.12
C VAL A 426 14.22 24.03 17.49
N THR A 427 15.03 23.58 18.45
CA THR A 427 15.27 24.26 19.72
C THR A 427 16.72 24.70 19.81
N ILE A 428 16.95 25.85 20.44
CA ILE A 428 18.26 26.47 20.56
C ILE A 428 18.58 26.60 22.04
N ASN A 429 19.71 26.06 22.48
CA ASN A 429 20.22 26.30 23.83
C ASN A 429 21.41 27.26 23.69
N ALA A 430 21.36 28.39 24.38
CA ALA A 430 22.37 29.44 24.23
C ALA A 430 22.68 30.15 25.55
N THR A 431 23.93 30.57 25.68
CA THR A 431 24.45 31.41 26.77
C THR A 431 25.17 32.62 26.18
N VAL A 432 24.98 33.80 26.79
CA VAL A 432 25.65 35.03 26.35
C VAL A 432 26.43 35.65 27.50
N THR A 433 27.67 36.04 27.21
CA THR A 433 28.56 36.78 28.11
C THR A 433 29.05 38.06 27.45
N GLN A 434 29.54 39.00 28.26
CA GLN A 434 30.08 40.27 27.80
C GLN A 434 31.51 40.52 28.30
N SER A 435 32.31 41.29 27.57
CA SER A 435 33.71 41.57 27.94
C SER A 435 33.88 42.73 28.92
N THR A 436 32.98 43.71 28.92
CA THR A 436 33.06 44.89 29.81
C THR A 436 31.69 45.46 30.15
N SER A 437 31.54 45.90 31.40
CA SER A 437 30.34 46.59 31.91
C SER A 437 30.52 48.11 32.02
N ASN A 438 31.62 48.65 31.50
CA ASN A 438 31.91 50.08 31.62
C ASN A 438 31.00 50.90 30.69
N PRO A 439 30.45 52.04 31.14
CA PRO A 439 29.72 52.97 30.29
C PRO A 439 30.54 53.44 29.09
N CYS A 440 29.91 53.61 27.93
CA CYS A 440 30.53 54.07 26.69
C CYS A 440 31.71 53.23 26.16
N ALA A 441 32.00 52.07 26.76
CA ALA A 441 33.06 51.17 26.31
C ALA A 441 32.60 50.27 25.15
N LEU A 442 33.53 49.90 24.27
CA LEU A 442 33.30 48.85 23.28
C LEU A 442 33.23 47.50 23.98
N ASN A 443 32.06 46.87 23.95
CA ASN A 443 31.73 45.64 24.63
C ASN A 443 31.62 44.49 23.64
N THR A 444 32.40 43.44 23.83
CA THR A 444 32.34 42.23 23.01
C THR A 444 31.39 41.25 23.64
N LEU A 445 30.30 40.94 22.93
CA LEU A 445 29.36 39.90 23.33
C LEU A 445 29.81 38.57 22.73
N THR A 446 29.89 37.55 23.59
CA THR A 446 30.21 36.18 23.19
C THR A 446 28.96 35.33 23.39
N VAL A 447 28.46 34.75 22.31
CA VAL A 447 27.30 33.85 22.31
C VAL A 447 27.78 32.44 22.04
N THR A 448 27.52 31.52 22.96
CA THR A 448 27.72 30.09 22.75
C THR A 448 26.36 29.42 22.63
N PHE A 449 26.13 28.65 21.57
CA PHE A 449 24.84 28.01 21.34
C PHE A 449 24.98 26.64 20.66
N ALA A 450 23.96 25.79 20.84
CA ALA A 450 23.78 24.54 20.12
C ALA A 450 22.31 24.38 19.70
N THR A 451 22.06 23.74 18.56
CA THR A 451 20.71 23.46 18.06
C THR A 451 20.37 21.98 18.19
N SER A 452 19.09 21.65 18.40
CA SER A 452 18.61 20.26 18.47
C SER A 452 18.36 19.60 17.10
N SER A 453 18.24 20.41 16.05
CA SER A 453 18.10 19.99 14.65
C SER A 453 18.98 20.87 13.76
N PRO A 454 19.52 20.33 12.65
CA PRO A 454 20.50 21.04 11.84
C PRO A 454 19.82 22.21 11.12
N LEU A 455 20.52 23.34 11.02
CA LEU A 455 20.04 24.46 10.21
C LEU A 455 20.60 24.30 8.80
N LEU A 456 19.80 23.66 7.94
CA LEU A 456 20.17 23.39 6.55
C LEU A 456 20.05 24.64 5.68
N LEU A 457 20.90 24.72 4.65
CA LEU A 457 20.89 25.83 3.67
C LEU A 457 19.97 25.55 2.46
N SER A 458 19.37 24.36 2.40
CA SER A 458 18.49 23.89 1.32
C SER A 458 17.04 24.37 1.42
N CYS A 459 16.72 25.19 2.42
CA CYS A 459 15.39 25.80 2.53
C CYS A 459 15.11 26.73 1.33
N THR A 460 13.84 26.82 0.92
CA THR A 460 13.41 27.79 -0.12
C THR A 460 13.58 29.23 0.33
N THR A 461 13.32 29.50 1.60
CA THR A 461 13.62 30.78 2.27
C THR A 461 14.99 30.72 2.94
N PRO A 462 15.83 31.76 2.81
CA PRO A 462 17.17 31.77 3.38
C PRO A 462 17.16 31.52 4.89
N THR A 463 18.07 30.64 5.33
CA THR A 463 18.28 30.35 6.74
C THR A 463 18.98 31.51 7.44
N THR A 464 18.39 32.01 8.53
CA THR A 464 18.96 33.10 9.34
C THR A 464 18.80 32.84 10.83
N LEU A 465 19.71 33.40 11.63
CA LEU A 465 19.64 33.42 13.08
C LEU A 465 19.50 34.87 13.55
N THR A 466 18.37 35.17 14.18
CA THR A 466 18.02 36.51 14.66
C THR A 466 18.18 36.58 16.17
N PHE A 467 19.02 37.48 16.64
CA PHE A 467 19.19 37.81 18.05
C PHE A 467 18.41 39.09 18.33
N SER A 468 17.49 39.04 19.29
CA SER A 468 16.67 40.19 19.70
C SER A 468 16.80 40.45 21.19
N GLY A 469 16.43 41.65 21.63
CA GLY A 469 16.54 42.08 23.03
C GLY A 469 17.84 42.82 23.36
N LEU A 470 18.69 43.09 22.36
CA LEU A 470 19.95 43.84 22.51
C LEU A 470 19.77 45.36 22.41
N ALA A 471 18.59 45.87 22.77
CA ALA A 471 18.27 47.29 22.68
C ALA A 471 19.09 48.13 23.67
N ASN A 472 19.20 49.43 23.40
CA ASN A 472 19.98 50.40 24.20
C ASN A 472 21.50 50.24 24.11
N SER A 473 22.01 49.56 23.08
CA SER A 473 23.36 49.80 22.59
C SER A 473 23.40 51.16 21.86
N VAL A 474 24.52 51.89 21.96
CA VAL A 474 24.72 53.13 21.19
C VAL A 474 25.40 52.88 19.84
N THR A 475 25.64 51.62 19.48
CA THR A 475 26.12 51.23 18.14
C THR A 475 25.07 51.57 17.10
N ALA A 476 25.42 52.43 16.13
CA ALA A 476 24.57 52.75 14.99
C ALA A 476 24.26 51.51 14.15
N SER A 477 23.06 51.45 13.55
CA SER A 477 22.65 50.37 12.65
C SER A 477 23.68 50.17 11.53
N ASN A 478 24.01 48.93 11.23
CA ASN A 478 25.08 48.57 10.30
C ASN A 478 24.72 47.26 9.58
N THR A 479 24.68 47.29 8.25
CA THR A 479 24.37 46.09 7.45
C THR A 479 25.53 45.10 7.33
N THR A 480 26.73 45.47 7.80
CA THR A 480 27.96 44.68 7.75
C THR A 480 28.72 44.65 9.09
N LEU A 481 28.00 44.55 10.21
CA LEU A 481 28.62 44.43 11.53
C LEU A 481 29.54 43.20 11.55
N SER A 482 30.81 43.38 11.92
CA SER A 482 31.79 42.29 11.94
C SER A 482 31.43 41.25 13.00
N VAL A 483 31.47 39.98 12.58
CA VAL A 483 31.13 38.82 13.39
C VAL A 483 32.26 37.80 13.24
N THR A 484 32.72 37.25 14.35
CA THR A 484 33.66 36.12 14.35
C THR A 484 32.90 34.85 14.68
N SER A 485 32.89 33.90 13.75
CA SER A 485 32.29 32.58 13.94
C SER A 485 32.93 31.55 13.02
N SER A 486 32.86 30.27 13.39
CA SER A 486 33.24 29.15 12.52
C SER A 486 32.14 28.71 11.54
N VAL A 487 30.90 29.19 11.69
CA VAL A 487 29.74 28.70 10.90
C VAL A 487 28.90 29.80 10.24
N PHE A 488 29.04 31.06 10.68
CA PHE A 488 28.36 32.21 10.08
C PHE A 488 29.27 33.02 9.15
N ASN A 489 28.66 33.79 8.26
CA ASN A 489 29.37 34.83 7.52
C ASN A 489 30.06 35.81 8.49
N SER A 490 31.17 36.40 8.04
CA SER A 490 31.97 37.35 8.84
C SER A 490 31.28 38.70 9.08
N ALA A 491 30.07 38.89 8.55
CA ALA A 491 29.26 40.09 8.67
C ALA A 491 27.79 39.75 8.94
N GLY A 492 27.15 40.53 9.81
CA GLY A 492 25.74 40.46 10.13
C GLY A 492 25.03 41.81 9.96
N VAL A 493 23.70 41.77 9.89
CA VAL A 493 22.86 42.97 9.82
C VAL A 493 22.44 43.38 11.23
N TRP A 494 22.97 44.49 11.70
CA TRP A 494 22.64 45.10 12.99
C TRP A 494 21.66 46.25 12.83
N ASP A 495 20.60 46.21 13.63
CA ASP A 495 19.65 47.29 13.83
C ASP A 495 19.74 47.79 15.28
N ASN A 496 19.92 49.10 15.46
CA ASN A 496 20.03 49.74 16.76
C ASN A 496 18.75 49.64 17.61
N ALA A 497 17.63 49.20 17.02
CA ALA A 497 16.45 48.73 17.75
C ALA A 497 16.73 47.49 18.64
N GLY A 498 17.90 46.88 18.53
CA GLY A 498 18.35 45.76 19.37
C GLY A 498 18.26 44.40 18.71
N THR A 499 18.40 44.36 17.37
CA THR A 499 18.29 43.14 16.57
C THR A 499 19.56 42.92 15.75
N LEU A 500 20.13 41.72 15.83
CA LEU A 500 21.24 41.26 14.99
C LEU A 500 20.78 40.05 14.18
N ILE A 501 20.93 40.10 12.85
CA ILE A 501 20.60 38.98 11.95
C ILE A 501 21.90 38.42 11.37
N LEU A 502 22.12 37.13 11.58
CA LEU A 502 23.25 36.38 11.03
C LEU A 502 22.80 35.34 10.01
N THR A 503 23.55 35.21 8.92
CA THR A 503 23.32 34.18 7.89
C THR A 503 24.43 33.14 7.98
N PRO A 504 24.12 31.84 8.15
CA PRO A 504 25.15 30.80 8.15
C PRO A 504 25.87 30.71 6.81
N ALA A 505 27.19 30.50 6.85
CA ALA A 505 28.02 30.22 5.67
C ALA A 505 28.09 28.70 5.36
N ALA A 506 27.76 27.87 6.35
CA ALA A 506 27.72 26.42 6.26
C ALA A 506 26.55 25.87 7.09
N ILE A 507 26.27 24.56 6.95
CA ILE A 507 25.27 23.88 7.77
C ILE A 507 25.64 24.03 9.25
N VAL A 508 24.69 24.50 10.06
CA VAL A 508 24.80 24.45 11.52
C VAL A 508 24.44 23.03 11.94
N VAL A 509 25.47 22.22 12.23
CA VAL A 509 25.30 20.81 12.61
C VAL A 509 24.65 20.72 13.99
N ALA A 510 23.64 19.89 14.11
CA ALA A 510 22.94 19.75 15.38
C ALA A 510 23.76 19.04 16.46
N GLY A 511 23.52 19.44 17.71
CA GLY A 511 24.28 19.01 18.89
C GLY A 511 25.69 19.61 18.99
N THR A 512 26.19 20.26 17.94
CA THR A 512 27.49 20.93 17.95
C THR A 512 27.38 22.30 18.62
N SER A 513 28.28 22.59 19.56
CA SER A 513 28.37 23.89 20.21
C SER A 513 29.18 24.86 19.36
N TYR A 514 28.54 25.95 18.93
CA TYR A 514 29.17 27.04 18.17
C TYR A 514 29.37 28.26 19.05
N THR A 515 30.41 29.03 18.76
CA THR A 515 30.67 30.33 19.40
C THR A 515 30.65 31.44 18.35
N VAL A 516 29.99 32.54 18.69
CA VAL A 516 29.86 33.74 17.86
C VAL A 516 30.24 34.94 18.71
N THR A 517 31.11 35.81 18.20
CA THR A 517 31.46 37.06 18.87
C THR A 517 31.21 38.27 17.98
N PHE A 518 30.71 39.34 18.57
CA PHE A 518 30.51 40.63 17.91
C PHE A 518 30.60 41.75 18.94
N ALA A 519 30.93 42.97 18.50
CA ALA A 519 31.15 44.11 19.38
C ALA A 519 30.02 45.14 19.27
N LEU A 520 29.47 45.54 20.42
CA LEU A 520 28.48 46.60 20.57
C LEU A 520 28.99 47.63 21.58
N MET A 521 28.55 48.88 21.49
CA MET A 521 29.00 49.95 22.36
C MET A 521 27.99 50.14 23.49
N ASN A 522 28.48 50.06 24.73
CA ASN A 522 27.66 50.24 25.92
C ASN A 522 27.11 51.68 25.98
N ARG A 523 25.88 51.83 26.48
CA ARG A 523 25.31 53.16 26.74
C ARG A 523 25.99 53.87 27.91
N GLN A 524 25.76 55.18 28.01
CA GLN A 524 26.31 56.03 29.06
C GLN A 524 25.68 55.79 30.45
N ALA A 525 24.41 55.39 30.50
CA ALA A 525 23.67 55.23 31.75
C ALA A 525 23.66 53.77 32.21
N ALA A 526 23.65 53.55 33.53
CA ALA A 526 23.57 52.21 34.12
C ALA A 526 22.39 51.42 33.54
N GLN A 527 22.57 50.12 33.32
CA GLN A 527 21.49 49.23 32.91
C GLN A 527 21.70 47.83 33.45
N SER A 528 20.61 47.19 33.83
CA SER A 528 20.60 45.76 34.12
C SER A 528 20.89 44.96 32.84
N ALA A 529 21.36 43.72 33.02
CA ALA A 529 21.57 42.78 31.92
C ALA A 529 20.28 42.62 31.10
N ARG A 530 20.43 42.52 29.79
CA ARG A 530 19.30 42.35 28.87
C ARG A 530 18.91 40.88 28.74
N THR A 531 17.63 40.62 28.49
CA THR A 531 17.18 39.30 28.07
C THR A 531 17.35 39.21 26.56
N VAL A 532 18.17 38.25 26.10
CA VAL A 532 18.37 37.98 24.68
C VAL A 532 17.49 36.82 24.27
N SER A 533 16.78 36.97 23.15
CA SER A 533 16.04 35.88 22.51
C SER A 533 16.67 35.55 21.17
N ILE A 534 16.82 34.26 20.87
CA ILE A 534 17.35 33.79 19.59
C ILE A 534 16.26 33.04 18.84
N LEU A 535 16.05 33.40 17.57
CA LEU A 535 15.12 32.75 16.65
C LEU A 535 15.86 32.31 15.39
N ALA A 536 15.71 31.06 14.99
CA ALA A 536 16.18 30.56 13.69
C ALA A 536 15.01 30.56 12.70
N ALA A 537 15.13 31.31 11.61
CA ALA A 537 14.19 31.27 10.49
C ALA A 537 14.79 30.46 9.33
N PRO A 538 13.98 29.81 8.48
CA PRO A 538 12.51 29.74 8.47
C PRO A 538 11.90 28.64 9.37
N PHE A 539 12.71 28.06 10.24
CA PHE A 539 12.28 27.02 11.15
C PHE A 539 11.31 27.63 12.15
N ASN A 540 10.14 27.02 12.41
CA ASN A 540 9.25 27.46 13.50
C ASN A 540 9.90 27.08 14.85
N SER A 541 11.05 27.70 15.13
CA SER A 541 11.86 27.49 16.31
C SER A 541 11.24 28.26 17.46
N GLN A 542 11.21 27.63 18.64
CA GLN A 542 10.84 28.38 19.83
C GLN A 542 11.94 29.39 20.13
N ALA A 543 11.55 30.65 20.37
CA ALA A 543 12.48 31.70 20.75
C ALA A 543 13.22 31.27 22.03
N ALA A 544 14.53 31.01 21.90
CA ALA A 544 15.34 30.60 23.02
C ALA A 544 15.66 31.82 23.88
N VAL A 545 15.07 31.88 25.08
CA VAL A 545 15.48 32.85 26.09
C VAL A 545 16.85 32.42 26.61
N VAL A 546 17.86 33.22 26.31
CA VAL A 546 19.24 32.95 26.72
C VAL A 546 19.34 33.07 28.24
N THR A 547 19.86 32.04 28.91
CA THR A 547 20.26 32.16 30.31
C THR A 547 21.47 33.09 30.39
N SER A 548 21.30 34.25 31.03
CA SER A 548 22.42 35.16 31.25
C SER A 548 23.40 34.57 32.25
N ALA A 549 24.69 34.86 32.05
CA ALA A 549 25.69 34.75 33.11
C ALA A 549 25.28 35.62 34.34
N PRO A 550 25.98 35.55 35.48
CA PRO A 550 25.70 36.43 36.64
C PRO A 550 25.49 37.89 36.20
N GLU A 551 24.64 38.66 36.88
CA GLU A 551 24.14 39.97 36.39
C GLU A 551 25.24 40.86 35.79
N ASN A 552 26.43 40.89 36.42
CA ASN A 552 27.56 41.72 36.02
C ASN A 552 28.25 41.31 34.69
N SER A 553 28.04 40.06 34.26
CA SER A 553 28.56 39.46 33.03
C SER A 553 27.45 39.16 32.00
N GLY A 554 26.20 39.49 32.33
CA GLY A 554 25.07 39.38 31.43
C GLY A 554 25.15 40.37 30.26
N PRO A 555 24.41 40.13 29.18
CA PRO A 555 24.54 40.91 27.95
C PRO A 555 24.14 42.37 28.16
N LEU A 556 25.00 43.27 27.69
CA LEU A 556 24.86 44.73 27.78
C LEU A 556 24.67 45.25 29.22
N PHE A 557 25.01 44.51 30.28
CA PHE A 557 25.00 45.07 31.63
C PHE A 557 25.95 46.26 31.71
N VAL A 558 25.49 47.41 32.23
CA VAL A 558 26.32 48.60 32.45
C VAL A 558 26.30 48.94 33.92
N SER A 559 27.48 48.87 34.55
CA SER A 559 27.65 49.14 35.97
C SER A 559 27.27 50.59 36.31
N PRO A 560 26.61 50.84 37.46
CA PRO A 560 26.41 52.20 37.93
C PRO A 560 27.75 52.89 38.22
N ILE A 561 27.82 54.18 37.88
CA ILE A 561 28.96 55.03 38.26
C ILE A 561 28.76 55.39 39.73
N ASN A 562 29.48 54.70 40.62
CA ASN A 562 29.57 55.09 42.02
C ASN A 562 30.69 56.12 42.16
N TRP A 563 30.33 57.37 42.44
CA TRP A 563 31.26 58.38 42.90
C TRP A 563 31.55 58.09 44.38
N THR A 564 32.74 57.58 44.68
CA THR A 564 33.25 57.49 46.06
C THR A 564 33.95 58.76 46.45
#